data_AF-A0A0G0FVZ9-F1
#
_entry.id   AF-A0A0G0FVZ9-F1
#
_cell.length_a   1.000
_cell.length_b   1.000
_cell.length_c   1.000
_cell.angle_alpha   90.00
_cell.angle_beta   90.00
_cell.angle_gamma   90.00
#
_symmetry.space_group_name_H-M   'P 1'
#
loop_
_entity.id
_entity.type
_entity.pdbx_description
1 polymer ?
#
loop_
_entity_poly.entity_id
_entity_poly.type
_entity_poly.pdbx_seq_one_letter_code
_entity_poly.pdbx_strand_id
1 'polypeptide(L)'
;MKKFRILIIAFFLIIAGFLLYPTGFLSIPKNILFRALKPFSIVSNFTVDKVVSIFGNFTNLNSLGKENQNLIKENLELQGQLAILKEVQHENEILKKEIGFLNTKGDLKLAPANIIGRSVSGYLKTVIIDRGEKDGVKQNQAIISQGFLVGTVRQVFLNSAEVILITDSNSLAPVVLQDSRGTGMLRGGFGGLTVEDIPLNIPIKKGEQVVTSGHLIKVLLILLLVILQFTLLSKFSIYNFIPNLIFVISIVLLFKGFLSDSLLVAVLGGLFLDLASPLRFGFYTLIIILVLLFLNFIILKNIPTINPLLIFLIIFVIFIFIDLMMCLAIHVIPTWQIIVDGLLNGLWGIIIYFVLEKFTKQEEIKFS
;
A
#
# COMPACT_ATOMS: atom_id res chain seq x y z
N MET A 1 -55.45 33.87 21.04
CA MET A 1 -55.94 34.78 19.97
C MET A 1 -55.90 36.28 20.32
N LYS A 2 -56.05 36.73 21.59
CA LYS A 2 -56.05 38.17 21.94
C LYS A 2 -54.70 38.91 21.69
N LYS A 3 -53.56 38.25 21.90
CA LYS A 3 -52.21 38.84 21.69
C LYS A 3 -51.88 39.10 20.20
N PHE A 4 -52.42 38.28 19.29
CA PHE A 4 -52.17 38.41 17.85
C PHE A 4 -52.94 39.59 17.22
N ARG A 5 -54.14 39.90 17.74
CA ARG A 5 -54.92 41.07 17.32
C ARG A 5 -54.25 42.40 17.67
N ILE A 6 -53.59 42.49 18.83
CA ILE A 6 -52.89 43.71 19.28
C ILE A 6 -51.68 44.01 18.39
N LEU A 7 -50.94 42.98 17.97
CA LEU A 7 -49.80 43.11 17.05
C LEU A 7 -50.20 43.58 15.65
N ILE A 8 -51.33 43.08 15.13
CA ILE A 8 -51.86 43.51 13.82
C ILE A 8 -52.33 44.97 13.87
N ILE A 9 -52.98 45.38 14.96
CA ILE A 9 -53.43 46.77 15.14
C ILE A 9 -52.23 47.72 15.29
N ALA A 10 -51.19 47.33 16.04
CA ALA A 10 -49.96 48.12 16.18
C ALA A 10 -49.20 48.26 14.85
N PHE A 11 -49.13 47.19 14.05
CA PHE A 11 -48.52 47.21 12.72
C PHE A 11 -49.26 48.14 11.76
N PHE A 12 -50.59 48.11 11.76
CA PHE A 12 -51.41 49.03 10.95
C PHE A 12 -51.30 50.49 11.41
N LEU A 13 -51.15 50.76 12.72
CA LEU A 13 -50.93 52.11 13.25
C LEU A 13 -49.57 52.69 12.86
N ILE A 14 -48.52 51.87 12.85
CA ILE A 14 -47.17 52.29 12.45
C ILE A 14 -47.13 52.58 10.94
N ILE A 15 -47.80 51.74 10.14
CA ILE A 15 -47.92 51.94 8.69
C ILE A 15 -48.77 53.18 8.36
N ALA A 16 -49.87 53.40 9.08
CA ALA A 16 -50.70 54.59 8.92
C ALA A 16 -49.94 55.87 9.30
N GLY A 17 -49.12 55.84 10.37
CA GLY A 17 -48.28 56.96 10.78
C GLY A 17 -47.16 57.27 9.77
N PHE A 18 -46.61 56.25 9.13
CA PHE A 18 -45.57 56.41 8.11
C PHE A 18 -46.14 56.90 6.77
N LEU A 19 -47.36 56.45 6.39
CA LEU A 19 -48.05 56.87 5.16
C LEU A 19 -48.63 58.30 5.23
N LEU A 20 -48.90 58.82 6.43
CA LEU A 20 -49.33 60.21 6.64
C LEU A 20 -48.17 61.22 6.77
N TYR A 21 -46.92 60.75 6.76
CA TYR A 21 -45.73 61.60 6.84
C TYR A 21 -45.50 62.53 5.62
N PRO A 22 -45.97 62.25 4.39
CA PRO A 22 -45.74 63.16 3.25
C PRO A 22 -46.78 64.27 3.10
N THR A 23 -47.90 64.28 3.83
CA THR A 23 -48.92 65.34 3.72
C THR A 23 -48.70 66.40 4.81
N GLY A 24 -47.95 67.45 4.47
CA GLY A 24 -47.53 68.51 5.39
C GLY A 24 -48.69 69.26 6.06
N PHE A 25 -48.94 68.98 7.35
CA PHE A 25 -49.96 69.72 8.11
C PHE A 25 -49.51 70.33 9.46
N LEU A 26 -48.29 70.12 9.97
CA LEU A 26 -47.84 70.91 11.14
C LEU A 26 -46.33 71.25 11.09
N SER A 27 -46.05 72.52 10.78
CA SER A 27 -44.73 73.14 10.81
C SER A 27 -44.29 73.52 12.23
N ILE A 28 -43.17 72.97 12.69
CA ILE A 28 -42.39 73.51 13.82
C ILE A 28 -41.09 74.12 13.25
N PRO A 29 -40.63 75.31 13.70
CA PRO A 29 -39.62 76.08 12.97
C PRO A 29 -38.20 75.50 13.10
N LYS A 30 -37.52 75.40 11.96
CA LYS A 30 -36.16 74.85 11.74
C LYS A 30 -34.99 75.56 12.46
N ASN A 31 -35.23 76.51 13.37
CA ASN A 31 -34.17 77.39 13.88
C ASN A 31 -33.57 77.03 15.25
N ILE A 32 -33.99 75.93 15.88
CA ILE A 32 -33.38 75.43 17.13
C ILE A 32 -32.36 74.31 16.85
N LEU A 33 -32.57 73.54 15.78
CA LEU A 33 -31.71 72.41 15.40
C LEU A 33 -30.34 72.88 14.87
N PHE A 34 -30.27 74.04 14.23
CA PHE A 34 -29.04 74.57 13.61
C PHE A 34 -28.06 75.26 14.57
N ARG A 35 -28.40 75.41 15.86
CA ARG A 35 -27.49 76.00 16.88
C ARG A 35 -26.81 74.95 17.78
N ALA A 36 -27.26 73.70 17.78
CA ALA A 36 -26.65 72.62 18.58
C ALA A 36 -25.53 71.85 17.84
N LEU A 37 -25.46 71.98 16.51
CA LEU A 37 -24.57 71.16 15.65
C LEU A 37 -23.25 71.84 15.27
N LYS A 38 -22.84 72.93 15.95
CA LYS A 38 -21.72 73.77 15.48
C LYS A 38 -20.29 73.43 15.94
N PRO A 39 -19.98 72.45 16.80
CA PRO A 39 -18.59 72.05 17.00
C PRO A 39 -18.35 70.59 16.61
N PHE A 40 -18.30 70.28 15.30
CA PHE A 40 -17.69 69.00 14.88
C PHE A 40 -16.98 69.05 13.52
N SER A 41 -16.52 70.22 13.08
CA SER A 41 -15.83 70.36 11.79
C SER A 41 -14.38 70.80 11.90
N ILE A 42 -13.61 70.30 12.90
CA ILE A 42 -12.12 70.30 12.91
C ILE A 42 -11.60 69.14 13.80
N VAL A 43 -11.53 67.91 13.27
CA VAL A 43 -10.46 66.90 13.51
C VAL A 43 -10.54 65.89 12.36
N SER A 44 -9.98 66.21 11.21
CA SER A 44 -9.59 65.22 10.20
C SER A 44 -8.11 64.90 10.42
N ASN A 45 -7.82 63.65 10.82
CA ASN A 45 -6.57 62.88 10.55
C ASN A 45 -6.19 61.87 11.64
N PHE A 46 -7.12 61.25 12.35
CA PHE A 46 -6.83 59.97 13.01
C PHE A 46 -8.03 59.03 12.93
N THR A 47 -7.80 57.89 12.26
CA THR A 47 -8.53 56.63 12.43
C THR A 47 -9.84 56.46 11.65
N VAL A 48 -9.77 56.46 10.31
CA VAL A 48 -10.81 55.82 9.48
C VAL A 48 -10.59 54.30 9.35
N ASP A 49 -9.40 53.79 9.69
CA ASP A 49 -9.05 52.37 9.55
C ASP A 49 -9.51 51.44 10.70
N LYS A 50 -10.14 51.95 11.78
CA LYS A 50 -10.62 51.10 12.90
C LYS A 50 -12.14 50.89 13.00
N VAL A 51 -12.96 51.57 12.21
CA VAL A 51 -14.43 51.39 12.29
C VAL A 51 -14.92 50.28 11.35
N VAL A 52 -14.20 50.02 10.25
CA VAL A 52 -14.47 48.87 9.36
C VAL A 52 -14.09 47.54 10.02
N SER A 53 -13.20 47.52 11.02
CA SER A 53 -12.78 46.29 11.72
C SER A 53 -13.72 45.81 12.82
N ILE A 54 -14.71 46.60 13.25
CA ILE A 54 -15.64 46.20 14.32
C ILE A 54 -16.89 45.50 13.75
N PHE A 55 -17.34 45.87 12.55
CA PHE A 55 -18.45 45.19 11.87
C PHE A 55 -18.04 43.94 11.07
N GLY A 56 -16.75 43.76 10.77
CA GLY A 56 -16.22 42.52 10.16
C GLY A 56 -16.09 41.32 11.12
N ASN A 57 -16.18 41.55 12.43
CA ASN A 57 -16.05 40.48 13.44
C ASN A 57 -17.38 39.83 13.85
N PHE A 58 -18.52 40.48 13.60
CA PHE A 58 -19.84 39.88 13.89
C PHE A 58 -20.34 38.92 12.81
N THR A 59 -19.83 39.04 11.58
CA THR A 59 -20.06 38.05 10.51
C THR A 59 -19.27 36.76 10.71
N ASN A 60 -18.16 36.82 11.46
CA ASN A 60 -17.31 35.67 11.74
C ASN A 60 -17.88 34.72 12.80
N LEU A 61 -18.72 35.18 13.74
CA LEU A 61 -19.28 34.30 14.77
C LEU A 61 -20.31 33.31 14.22
N ASN A 62 -21.13 33.72 13.24
CA ASN A 62 -22.08 32.83 12.59
C ASN A 62 -21.40 31.89 11.57
N SER A 63 -20.31 32.32 10.91
CA SER A 63 -19.53 31.43 10.05
C SER A 63 -18.72 30.42 10.85
N LEU A 64 -18.11 30.82 11.97
CA LEU A 64 -17.40 29.93 12.90
C LEU A 64 -18.35 28.89 13.52
N GLY A 65 -19.57 29.29 13.90
CA GLY A 65 -20.59 28.34 14.38
C GLY A 65 -21.02 27.33 13.33
N LYS A 66 -21.21 27.76 12.08
CA LYS A 66 -21.52 26.87 10.95
C LYS A 66 -20.35 25.95 10.59
N GLU A 67 -19.13 26.48 10.60
CA GLU A 67 -17.91 25.71 10.32
C GLU A 67 -17.68 24.66 11.40
N ASN A 68 -17.88 25.01 12.67
CA ASN A 68 -17.81 24.04 13.78
C ASN A 68 -18.89 22.94 13.64
N GLN A 69 -20.13 23.30 13.29
CA GLN A 69 -21.18 22.29 13.04
C GLN A 69 -20.86 21.39 11.83
N ASN A 70 -20.28 21.95 10.76
CA ASN A 70 -19.85 21.17 9.61
C ASN A 70 -18.69 20.24 9.97
N LEU A 71 -17.68 20.73 10.70
CA LEU A 71 -16.56 19.93 11.19
C LEU A 71 -17.02 18.83 12.15
N ILE A 72 -17.99 19.09 13.02
CA ILE A 72 -18.59 18.06 13.89
C ILE A 72 -19.29 17.01 13.05
N LYS A 73 -20.06 17.42 12.03
CA LYS A 73 -20.76 16.49 11.14
C LYS A 73 -19.77 15.63 10.35
N GLU A 74 -18.74 16.23 9.78
CA GLU A 74 -17.67 15.54 9.06
C GLU A 74 -16.90 14.59 9.98
N ASN A 75 -16.60 15.01 11.22
CA ASN A 75 -15.95 14.15 12.20
C ASN A 75 -16.84 12.95 12.58
N LEU A 76 -18.14 13.14 12.73
CA LEU A 76 -19.09 12.04 12.97
C LEU A 76 -19.21 11.10 11.77
N GLU A 77 -19.23 11.63 10.54
CA GLU A 77 -19.22 10.82 9.32
C GLU A 77 -17.92 10.03 9.19
N LEU A 78 -16.78 10.67 9.42
CA LEU A 78 -15.46 10.04 9.42
C LEU A 78 -15.35 8.98 10.50
N GLN A 79 -15.83 9.24 11.72
CA GLN A 79 -15.88 8.24 12.79
C GLN A 79 -16.75 7.05 12.42
N GLY A 80 -17.89 7.28 11.76
CA GLY A 80 -18.76 6.22 11.24
C GLY A 80 -18.05 5.38 10.18
N GLN A 81 -17.38 6.02 9.21
CA GLN A 81 -16.58 5.33 8.20
C GLN A 81 -15.42 4.54 8.82
N LEU A 82 -14.77 5.10 9.84
CA LEU A 82 -13.66 4.46 10.56
C LEU A 82 -14.15 3.25 11.36
N ALA A 83 -15.35 3.32 11.97
CA ALA A 83 -15.98 2.20 12.63
C ALA A 83 -16.32 1.07 11.64
N ILE A 84 -16.91 1.41 10.49
CA ILE A 84 -17.18 0.44 9.41
C ILE A 84 -15.89 -0.18 8.89
N LEU A 85 -14.84 0.63 8.65
CA LEU A 85 -13.53 0.14 8.22
C LEU A 85 -12.91 -0.79 9.25
N LYS A 86 -13.00 -0.47 10.54
CA LYS A 86 -12.52 -1.33 11.62
C LYS A 86 -13.29 -2.65 11.67
N GLU A 87 -14.61 -2.61 11.50
CA GLU A 87 -15.43 -3.81 11.47
C GLU A 87 -15.09 -4.68 10.25
N VAL A 88 -15.03 -4.09 9.06
CA VAL A 88 -14.63 -4.78 7.83
C VAL A 88 -13.21 -5.33 7.92
N GLN A 89 -12.30 -4.61 8.59
CA GLN A 89 -10.95 -5.09 8.86
C GLN A 89 -10.97 -6.26 9.85
N HIS A 90 -11.77 -6.18 10.91
CA HIS A 90 -11.91 -7.23 11.91
C HIS A 90 -12.53 -8.49 11.32
N GLU A 91 -13.61 -8.36 10.55
CA GLU A 91 -14.22 -9.43 9.78
C GLU A 91 -13.22 -10.02 8.77
N ASN A 92 -12.47 -9.18 8.05
CA ASN A 92 -11.40 -9.68 7.18
C ASN A 92 -10.33 -10.44 7.96
N GLU A 93 -9.93 -9.97 9.14
CA GLU A 93 -8.94 -10.66 9.97
C GLU A 93 -9.48 -11.99 10.49
N ILE A 94 -10.76 -12.07 10.85
CA ILE A 94 -11.43 -13.32 11.23
C ILE A 94 -11.50 -14.26 10.02
N LEU A 95 -12.02 -13.80 8.88
CA LEU A 95 -12.09 -14.58 7.64
C LEU A 95 -10.71 -15.07 7.22
N LYS A 96 -9.69 -14.21 7.31
CA LYS A 96 -8.28 -14.57 7.07
C LYS A 96 -7.79 -15.64 8.04
N LYS A 97 -8.11 -15.55 9.34
CA LYS A 97 -7.77 -16.58 10.32
C LYS A 97 -8.50 -17.91 10.03
N GLU A 98 -9.78 -17.85 9.66
CA GLU A 98 -10.61 -19.02 9.37
C GLU A 98 -10.16 -19.76 8.09
N ILE A 99 -9.70 -19.02 7.08
CA ILE A 99 -9.14 -19.60 5.84
C ILE A 99 -7.62 -19.84 5.93
N GLY A 100 -6.99 -19.62 7.09
CA GLY A 100 -5.56 -19.84 7.30
C GLY A 100 -4.63 -18.85 6.55
N PHE A 101 -5.17 -17.71 6.12
CA PHE A 101 -4.41 -16.63 5.47
C PHE A 101 -3.67 -15.81 6.53
N LEU A 102 -2.43 -16.19 6.82
CA LEU A 102 -1.53 -15.38 7.66
C LEU A 102 -1.38 -13.99 7.01
N ASN A 103 -1.60 -12.94 7.81
CA ASN A 103 -1.53 -11.54 7.38
C ASN A 103 -0.25 -11.25 6.58
N THR A 104 -0.37 -11.25 5.25
CA THR A 104 0.77 -11.10 4.31
C THR A 104 1.16 -9.65 4.07
N LYS A 105 0.49 -8.70 4.74
CA LYS A 105 0.93 -7.31 4.80
C LYS A 105 1.68 -7.18 6.12
N GLY A 106 2.97 -7.55 6.11
CA GLY A 106 3.85 -7.27 7.24
C GLY A 106 3.73 -5.80 7.62
N ASP A 107 3.73 -5.53 8.93
CA ASP A 107 3.71 -4.17 9.47
C ASP A 107 4.78 -3.34 8.76
N LEU A 108 4.33 -2.40 7.92
CA LEU A 108 5.24 -1.55 7.15
C LEU A 108 6.07 -0.73 8.15
N LYS A 109 7.35 -1.08 8.31
CA LYS A 109 8.28 -0.27 9.10
C LYS A 109 8.54 1.04 8.36
N LEU A 110 7.90 2.11 8.81
CA LEU A 110 8.09 3.44 8.26
C LEU A 110 9.27 4.12 8.97
N ALA A 111 10.29 4.50 8.21
CA ALA A 111 11.36 5.37 8.68
C ALA A 111 11.05 6.81 8.25
N PRO A 112 10.65 7.71 9.17
CA PRO A 112 10.40 9.10 8.82
C PRO A 112 11.71 9.79 8.41
N ALA A 113 11.66 10.49 7.29
CA ALA A 113 12.79 11.17 6.68
C ALA A 113 12.39 12.58 6.23
N ASN A 114 13.29 13.54 6.39
CA ASN A 114 13.15 14.90 5.87
C ASN A 114 13.84 15.03 4.52
N ILE A 115 13.31 15.90 3.68
CA ILE A 115 13.95 16.26 2.40
C ILE A 115 15.00 17.33 2.68
N ILE A 116 16.26 17.02 2.42
CA ILE A 116 17.42 17.91 2.60
C ILE A 116 17.97 18.48 1.30
N GLY A 117 17.51 17.95 0.15
CA GLY A 117 17.93 18.43 -1.16
C GLY A 117 16.93 18.07 -2.25
N ARG A 118 16.89 18.89 -3.30
CA ARG A 118 16.12 18.61 -4.52
C ARG A 118 17.02 18.88 -5.72
N SER A 119 16.98 18.00 -6.72
CA SER A 119 17.64 18.23 -7.99
C SER A 119 17.02 19.45 -8.68
N VAL A 120 17.88 20.37 -9.12
CA VAL A 120 17.51 21.57 -9.89
C VAL A 120 17.58 21.27 -11.40
N SER A 121 18.13 20.12 -11.80
CA SER A 121 18.26 19.74 -13.20
C SER A 121 16.92 19.21 -13.74
N GLY A 122 16.46 19.75 -14.87
CA GLY A 122 15.18 19.37 -15.49
C GLY A 122 15.15 17.95 -16.08
N TYR A 123 16.30 17.25 -16.10
CA TYR A 123 16.46 15.92 -16.68
C TYR A 123 16.27 14.79 -15.67
N LEU A 124 16.52 15.04 -14.37
CA LEU A 124 16.39 14.06 -13.30
C LEU A 124 15.67 14.68 -12.11
N LYS A 125 14.43 14.24 -11.88
CA LYS A 125 13.61 14.62 -10.73
C LYS A 125 13.95 13.73 -9.54
N THR A 126 15.00 14.11 -8.83
CA THR A 126 15.44 13.42 -7.61
C THR A 126 15.36 14.33 -6.38
N VAL A 127 15.18 13.71 -5.23
CA VAL A 127 15.21 14.35 -3.91
C VAL A 127 16.19 13.62 -3.01
N ILE A 128 16.84 14.35 -2.11
CA ILE A 128 17.78 13.79 -1.14
C ILE A 128 17.11 13.82 0.23
N ILE A 129 17.16 12.69 0.94
CA ILE A 129 16.60 12.54 2.28
C ILE A 129 17.72 12.42 3.33
N ASP A 130 17.42 12.83 4.57
CA ASP A 130 18.33 12.77 5.74
C ASP A 130 18.44 11.38 6.40
N ARG A 131 18.11 10.32 5.65
CA ARG A 131 18.18 8.93 6.08
C ARG A 131 19.04 8.13 5.13
N GLY A 132 19.94 7.33 5.68
CA GLY A 132 20.90 6.53 4.91
C GLY A 132 21.00 5.10 5.40
N GLU A 133 22.13 4.47 5.09
CA GLU A 133 22.42 3.08 5.45
C GLU A 133 22.35 2.84 6.96
N LYS A 134 22.80 3.80 7.77
CA LYS A 134 22.73 3.73 9.25
C LYS A 134 21.30 3.68 9.78
N ASP A 135 20.35 4.25 9.04
CA ASP A 135 18.93 4.26 9.39
C ASP A 135 18.18 3.04 8.83
N GLY A 136 18.90 2.11 8.19
CA GLY A 136 18.33 0.91 7.58
C GLY A 136 17.71 1.14 6.20
N VAL A 137 17.96 2.29 5.58
CA VAL A 137 17.51 2.58 4.22
C VAL A 137 18.29 1.71 3.23
N LYS A 138 17.56 1.10 2.28
CA LYS A 138 18.12 0.24 1.23
C LYS A 138 17.71 0.75 -0.14
N GLN A 139 18.55 0.47 -1.13
CA GLN A 139 18.25 0.74 -2.53
C GLN A 139 16.93 0.05 -2.93
N ASN A 140 16.16 0.69 -3.81
CA ASN A 140 14.85 0.27 -4.32
C ASN A 140 13.72 0.23 -3.28
N GLN A 141 13.91 0.76 -2.07
CA GLN A 141 12.80 0.95 -1.12
C GLN A 141 11.81 2.00 -1.62
N ALA A 142 10.52 1.75 -1.41
CA ALA A 142 9.46 2.67 -1.75
C ALA A 142 9.39 3.81 -0.71
N ILE A 143 9.29 5.04 -1.20
CA ILE A 143 9.05 6.23 -0.39
C ILE A 143 7.59 6.62 -0.54
N ILE A 144 6.89 6.68 0.59
CA ILE A 144 5.48 7.04 0.64
C ILE A 144 5.29 8.36 1.39
N SER A 145 4.28 9.12 0.99
CA SER A 145 3.80 10.28 1.72
C SER A 145 2.28 10.25 1.74
N GLN A 146 1.69 10.40 2.93
CA GLN A 146 0.23 10.38 3.12
C GLN A 146 -0.46 9.13 2.51
N GLY A 147 0.23 7.99 2.47
CA GLY A 147 -0.29 6.74 1.90
C GLY A 147 -0.10 6.60 0.38
N PHE A 148 0.45 7.60 -0.30
CA PHE A 148 0.74 7.54 -1.74
C PHE A 148 2.21 7.27 -2.01
N LEU A 149 2.51 6.50 -3.05
CA LEU A 149 3.87 6.32 -3.55
C LEU A 149 4.37 7.66 -4.13
N VAL A 150 5.53 8.11 -3.67
CA VAL A 150 6.16 9.37 -4.14
C VAL A 150 7.42 9.09 -4.96
N GLY A 151 8.12 8.00 -4.65
CA GLY A 151 9.36 7.65 -5.34
C GLY A 151 9.97 6.35 -4.82
N THR A 152 11.15 6.03 -5.35
CA THR A 152 11.95 4.89 -4.93
C THR A 152 13.38 5.33 -4.63
N VAL A 153 14.02 4.68 -3.65
CA VAL A 153 15.42 4.97 -3.31
C VAL A 153 16.33 4.51 -4.45
N ARG A 154 16.99 5.45 -5.12
CA ARG A 154 17.90 5.17 -6.23
C ARG A 154 19.30 4.82 -5.72
N GLN A 155 19.79 5.56 -4.74
CA GLN A 155 21.13 5.40 -4.19
C GLN A 155 21.13 5.71 -2.69
N VAL A 156 21.90 4.93 -1.92
CA VAL A 156 22.02 5.11 -0.47
C VAL A 156 23.45 5.50 -0.13
N PHE A 157 23.60 6.48 0.75
CA PHE A 157 24.84 6.89 1.37
C PHE A 157 24.78 6.63 2.88
N LEU A 158 25.88 6.89 3.60
CA LEU A 158 26.00 6.56 5.01
C LEU A 158 24.90 7.21 5.89
N ASN A 159 24.61 8.50 5.65
CA ASN A 159 23.66 9.31 6.42
C ASN A 159 22.58 9.99 5.55
N SER A 160 22.50 9.64 4.26
CA SER A 160 21.53 10.23 3.34
C SER A 160 21.19 9.24 2.23
N ALA A 161 20.12 9.49 1.49
CA ALA A 161 19.76 8.70 0.33
C ALA A 161 19.19 9.59 -0.76
N GLU A 162 19.47 9.24 -2.01
CA GLU A 162 18.88 9.83 -3.19
C GLU A 162 17.65 9.02 -3.62
N VAL A 163 16.54 9.71 -3.80
CA VAL A 163 15.24 9.16 -4.18
C VAL A 163 14.88 9.68 -5.56
N ILE A 164 14.55 8.77 -6.47
CA ILE A 164 13.95 9.12 -7.76
C ILE A 164 12.44 9.24 -7.61
N LEU A 165 11.87 10.35 -8.06
CA LEU A 165 10.42 10.59 -7.96
C LEU A 165 9.67 9.81 -9.04
N ILE A 166 8.43 9.41 -8.75
CA ILE A 166 7.56 8.73 -9.75
C ILE A 166 7.24 9.59 -10.98
N THR A 167 7.45 10.90 -10.89
CA THR A 167 7.21 11.85 -11.98
C THR A 167 8.39 11.99 -12.95
N ASP A 168 9.50 11.27 -12.71
CA ASP A 168 10.65 11.21 -13.59
C ASP A 168 10.42 10.26 -14.77
N SER A 169 10.96 10.58 -15.96
CA SER A 169 10.86 9.72 -17.15
C SER A 169 11.54 8.36 -17.02
N ASN A 170 12.52 8.26 -16.13
CA ASN A 170 13.24 7.03 -15.83
C ASN A 170 12.61 6.27 -14.65
N SER A 171 11.56 6.80 -14.04
CA SER A 171 10.85 6.10 -12.97
C SER A 171 9.88 5.10 -13.55
N LEU A 172 10.05 3.84 -13.15
CA LEU A 172 9.18 2.73 -13.51
C LEU A 172 8.71 2.05 -12.23
N ALA A 173 7.40 2.00 -12.04
CA ALA A 173 6.80 1.33 -10.90
C ALA A 173 5.72 0.35 -11.39
N PRO A 174 5.79 -0.94 -11.04
CA PRO A 174 4.77 -1.88 -11.42
C PRO A 174 3.47 -1.60 -10.67
N VAL A 175 2.35 -1.64 -11.38
CA VAL A 175 1.03 -1.32 -10.83
C VAL A 175 -0.02 -2.34 -11.22
N VAL A 176 -1.07 -2.40 -10.41
CA VAL A 176 -2.29 -3.18 -10.63
C VAL A 176 -3.47 -2.21 -10.53
N LEU A 177 -4.35 -2.29 -11.50
CA LEU A 177 -5.66 -1.66 -11.50
C LEU A 177 -6.56 -2.40 -10.51
N GLN A 178 -7.19 -1.67 -9.60
CA GLN A 178 -7.85 -2.28 -8.45
C GLN A 178 -9.11 -3.08 -8.81
N ASP A 179 -9.92 -2.56 -9.74
CA ASP A 179 -11.23 -3.14 -10.06
C ASP A 179 -11.12 -4.19 -11.16
N SER A 180 -10.44 -3.81 -12.24
CA SER A 180 -10.24 -4.59 -13.46
C SER A 180 -9.10 -5.60 -13.33
N ARG A 181 -8.27 -5.49 -12.26
CA ARG A 181 -7.14 -6.36 -11.95
C ARG A 181 -6.09 -6.43 -13.05
N GLY A 182 -6.10 -5.47 -13.98
CA GLY A 182 -5.07 -5.33 -15.00
C GLY A 182 -3.74 -4.90 -14.43
N THR A 183 -2.68 -5.60 -14.81
CA THR A 183 -1.29 -5.26 -14.47
C THR A 183 -0.72 -4.33 -15.53
N GLY A 184 0.11 -3.36 -15.11
CA GLY A 184 0.84 -2.47 -16.02
C GLY A 184 2.06 -1.84 -15.37
N MET A 185 2.77 -1.00 -16.12
CA MET A 185 3.95 -0.27 -15.66
C MET A 185 3.62 1.23 -15.59
N LEU A 186 3.71 1.82 -14.40
CA LEU A 186 3.60 3.25 -14.22
C LEU A 186 4.91 3.93 -14.64
N ARG A 187 4.84 4.81 -15.62
CA ARG A 187 5.93 5.65 -16.09
C ARG A 187 5.62 7.13 -15.80
N GLY A 188 6.61 7.84 -15.28
CA GLY A 188 6.56 9.30 -15.16
C GLY A 188 6.92 9.99 -16.47
N GLY A 189 6.46 11.22 -16.69
CA GLY A 189 6.82 11.99 -17.88
C GLY A 189 6.45 13.45 -17.76
N PHE A 190 6.74 14.22 -18.82
CA PHE A 190 6.41 15.64 -18.89
C PHE A 190 4.88 15.91 -18.87
N GLY A 191 4.07 14.93 -19.28
CA GLY A 191 2.60 15.01 -19.28
C GLY A 191 1.90 14.44 -18.05
N GLY A 192 2.64 13.98 -17.03
CA GLY A 192 2.08 13.33 -15.84
C GLY A 192 2.51 11.87 -15.71
N LEU A 193 1.68 11.07 -15.05
CA LEU A 193 1.89 9.63 -14.86
C LEU A 193 1.06 8.85 -15.89
N THR A 194 1.69 7.93 -16.60
CA THR A 194 1.03 7.06 -17.59
C THR A 194 1.22 5.60 -17.19
N VAL A 195 0.18 4.78 -17.31
CA VAL A 195 0.28 3.33 -17.13
C VAL A 195 0.40 2.69 -18.50
N GLU A 196 1.53 2.04 -18.74
CA GLU A 196 1.88 1.30 -19.95
C GLU A 196 1.67 -0.22 -19.74
N ASP A 197 1.72 -0.99 -20.82
CA ASP A 197 1.68 -2.47 -20.81
C ASP A 197 0.41 -3.12 -20.23
N ILE A 198 -0.75 -2.46 -20.39
CA ILE A 198 -2.04 -3.02 -19.95
C ILE A 198 -2.60 -3.98 -21.03
N PRO A 199 -3.05 -5.20 -20.66
CA PRO A 199 -3.70 -6.12 -21.59
C PRO A 199 -4.95 -5.52 -22.24
N LEU A 200 -5.06 -5.63 -23.58
CA LEU A 200 -6.13 -5.02 -24.39
C LEU A 200 -7.54 -5.54 -24.08
N ASN A 201 -7.66 -6.70 -23.44
CA ASN A 201 -8.93 -7.36 -23.14
C ASN A 201 -9.55 -6.91 -21.81
N ILE A 202 -8.95 -5.94 -21.11
CA ILE A 202 -9.39 -5.51 -19.78
C ILE A 202 -10.25 -4.23 -19.91
N PRO A 203 -11.52 -4.24 -19.45
CA PRO A 203 -12.38 -3.06 -19.49
C PRO A 203 -11.99 -2.08 -18.38
N ILE A 204 -11.19 -1.07 -18.72
CA ILE A 204 -10.73 -0.03 -17.78
C ILE A 204 -11.79 1.08 -17.66
N LYS A 205 -12.10 1.49 -16.43
CA LYS A 205 -13.03 2.60 -16.18
C LYS A 205 -12.27 3.86 -15.78
N LYS A 206 -12.75 5.03 -16.23
CA LYS A 206 -12.20 6.32 -15.77
C LYS A 206 -12.44 6.48 -14.26
N GLY A 207 -11.37 6.78 -13.52
CA GLY A 207 -11.42 6.96 -12.06
C GLY A 207 -11.05 5.73 -11.24
N GLU A 208 -10.66 4.63 -11.89
CA GLU A 208 -10.19 3.42 -11.24
C GLU A 208 -8.89 3.65 -10.46
N GLN A 209 -8.78 3.02 -9.28
CA GLN A 209 -7.60 3.13 -8.42
C GLN A 209 -6.44 2.28 -8.95
N VAL A 210 -5.23 2.83 -8.87
CA VAL A 210 -3.99 2.20 -9.31
C VAL A 210 -3.12 1.96 -8.08
N VAL A 211 -2.78 0.70 -7.81
CA VAL A 211 -2.00 0.29 -6.63
C VAL A 211 -0.68 -0.37 -7.06
N THR A 212 0.39 -0.18 -6.28
CA THR A 212 1.70 -0.75 -6.61
C THR A 212 1.70 -2.27 -6.47
N SER A 213 2.22 -2.97 -7.48
CA SER A 213 2.36 -4.43 -7.46
C SER A 213 3.67 -4.84 -6.81
N GLY A 214 3.63 -5.23 -5.53
CA GLY A 214 4.79 -5.83 -4.86
C GLY A 214 5.21 -7.20 -5.40
N HIS A 215 4.54 -7.72 -6.44
CA HIS A 215 4.81 -9.06 -6.99
C HIS A 215 6.00 -9.10 -7.97
N LEU A 216 6.35 -8.00 -8.63
CA LEU A 216 7.30 -8.04 -9.74
C LEU A 216 8.77 -8.26 -9.31
N ILE A 217 9.17 -7.68 -8.17
CA ILE A 217 10.48 -7.96 -7.54
C ILE A 217 10.59 -9.43 -7.14
N LYS A 218 9.50 -10.03 -6.65
CA LYS A 218 9.48 -11.46 -6.28
C LYS A 218 9.67 -12.33 -7.52
N VAL A 219 8.96 -12.02 -8.61
CA VAL A 219 9.09 -12.75 -9.90
C VAL A 219 10.51 -12.67 -10.45
N LEU A 220 11.14 -11.49 -10.42
CA LEU A 220 12.52 -11.31 -10.91
C LEU A 220 13.54 -12.10 -10.07
N LEU A 221 13.36 -12.14 -8.76
CA LEU A 221 14.23 -12.89 -7.85
C LEU A 221 14.10 -14.41 -8.05
N ILE A 222 12.89 -14.87 -8.37
CA ILE A 222 12.61 -16.27 -8.70
C ILE A 222 13.25 -16.64 -10.04
N LEU A 223 13.13 -15.78 -11.05
CA LEU A 223 13.80 -15.99 -12.34
C LEU A 223 15.33 -16.07 -12.17
N LEU A 224 15.91 -15.20 -11.34
CA LEU A 224 17.35 -15.22 -11.02
C LEU A 224 17.75 -16.53 -10.32
N LEU A 225 16.95 -17.02 -9.38
CA LEU A 225 17.17 -18.31 -8.70
C LEU A 225 17.12 -19.49 -9.68
N VAL A 226 16.17 -19.47 -10.62
CA VAL A 226 16.04 -20.50 -11.67
C VAL A 226 17.27 -20.49 -12.58
N ILE A 227 17.69 -19.31 -13.04
CA ILE A 227 18.90 -19.17 -13.86
C ILE A 227 20.13 -19.68 -13.10
N LEU A 228 20.26 -19.32 -11.82
CA LEU A 228 21.34 -19.76 -10.95
C LEU A 228 21.34 -21.29 -10.77
N GLN A 229 20.17 -21.92 -10.63
CA GLN A 229 20.06 -23.37 -10.52
C GLN A 229 20.60 -24.09 -11.77
N PHE A 230 20.29 -23.60 -12.97
CA PHE A 230 20.73 -24.25 -14.21
C PHE A 230 22.18 -23.92 -14.61
N THR A 231 22.63 -22.69 -14.38
CA THR A 231 23.96 -22.23 -14.82
C THR A 231 25.08 -22.52 -13.83
N LEU A 232 24.84 -22.37 -12.52
CA LEU A 232 25.89 -22.53 -11.50
C LEU A 232 25.95 -23.95 -10.94
N LEU A 233 24.83 -24.65 -10.74
CA LEU A 233 24.86 -26.00 -10.13
C LEU A 233 25.26 -27.11 -11.10
N SER A 234 25.11 -26.94 -12.42
CA SER A 234 25.65 -27.92 -13.37
C SER A 234 27.18 -28.02 -13.32
N LYS A 235 27.87 -26.96 -12.85
CA LYS A 235 29.32 -26.95 -12.61
C LYS A 235 29.73 -27.54 -11.25
N PHE A 236 28.79 -27.68 -10.31
CA PHE A 236 29.01 -28.21 -8.96
C PHE A 236 28.36 -29.59 -8.76
N SER A 237 28.39 -30.42 -9.80
CA SER A 237 27.98 -31.83 -9.71
C SER A 237 28.94 -32.60 -8.78
N ILE A 238 28.55 -32.75 -7.53
CA ILE A 238 29.14 -33.73 -6.61
C ILE A 238 28.38 -35.04 -6.87
N TYR A 239 29.06 -36.09 -7.35
CA TYR A 239 28.46 -37.39 -7.65
C TYR A 239 27.23 -37.36 -8.60
N ASN A 240 27.25 -36.55 -9.66
CA ASN A 240 26.12 -36.38 -10.61
C ASN A 240 24.81 -35.87 -9.98
N PHE A 241 24.83 -35.36 -8.74
CA PHE A 241 23.64 -34.81 -8.10
C PHE A 241 23.42 -33.34 -8.49
N ILE A 242 22.20 -33.03 -8.93
CA ILE A 242 21.74 -31.66 -9.18
C ILE A 242 20.55 -31.40 -8.23
N PRO A 243 20.71 -30.56 -7.18
CA PRO A 243 19.64 -30.30 -6.25
C PRO A 243 18.47 -29.59 -6.94
N ASN A 244 17.25 -30.03 -6.64
CA ASN A 244 16.05 -29.39 -7.17
C ASN A 244 15.61 -28.24 -6.25
N LEU A 245 16.36 -27.14 -6.30
CA LEU A 245 16.17 -25.98 -5.44
C LEU A 245 14.78 -25.35 -5.61
N ILE A 246 14.22 -25.32 -6.82
CA ILE A 246 12.83 -24.87 -7.06
C ILE A 246 11.84 -25.59 -6.14
N PHE A 247 11.93 -26.92 -6.07
CA PHE A 247 11.03 -27.75 -5.27
C PHE A 247 11.27 -27.50 -3.77
N VAL A 248 12.53 -27.51 -3.35
CA VAL A 248 12.93 -27.28 -1.95
C VAL A 248 12.49 -25.90 -1.46
N ILE A 249 12.75 -24.84 -2.23
CA ILE A 249 12.36 -23.46 -1.90
C ILE A 249 10.83 -23.35 -1.81
N SER A 250 10.09 -23.97 -2.75
CA SER A 250 8.63 -23.93 -2.72
C SER A 250 8.08 -24.53 -1.42
N ILE A 251 8.62 -25.67 -0.98
CA ILE A 251 8.21 -26.32 0.27
C ILE A 251 8.60 -25.49 1.50
N VAL A 252 9.82 -24.95 1.53
CA VAL A 252 10.26 -24.15 2.68
C VAL A 252 9.44 -22.86 2.81
N LEU A 253 9.10 -22.21 1.68
CA LEU A 253 8.21 -21.04 1.67
C LEU A 253 6.80 -21.37 2.17
N LEU A 254 6.28 -22.55 1.79
CA LEU A 254 5.00 -23.05 2.30
C LEU A 254 5.03 -23.15 3.82
N PHE A 255 6.07 -23.77 4.39
CA PHE A 255 6.23 -23.93 5.83
C PHE A 255 6.46 -22.62 6.59
N LYS A 256 6.98 -21.59 5.92
CA LYS A 256 7.09 -20.24 6.50
C LYS A 256 5.78 -19.45 6.39
N GLY A 257 4.71 -20.01 5.80
CA GLY A 257 3.41 -19.37 5.67
C GLY A 257 3.24 -18.51 4.42
N PHE A 258 4.20 -18.53 3.49
CA PHE A 258 4.14 -17.78 2.23
C PHE A 258 3.52 -18.62 1.10
N LEU A 259 2.24 -18.96 1.22
CA LEU A 259 1.53 -19.85 0.27
C LEU A 259 1.52 -19.30 -1.17
N SER A 260 1.23 -18.01 -1.36
CA SER A 260 1.21 -17.39 -2.70
C SER A 260 2.59 -17.39 -3.36
N ASP A 261 3.64 -17.11 -2.58
CA ASP A 261 5.00 -17.09 -3.08
C ASP A 261 5.48 -18.51 -3.40
N SER A 262 5.13 -19.49 -2.56
CA SER A 262 5.36 -20.92 -2.78
C SER A 262 4.74 -21.42 -4.08
N LEU A 263 3.45 -21.12 -4.31
CA LEU A 263 2.74 -21.50 -5.54
C LEU A 263 3.30 -20.78 -6.78
N LEU A 264 3.72 -19.52 -6.64
CA LEU A 264 4.32 -18.77 -7.75
C LEU A 264 5.68 -19.38 -8.14
N VAL A 265 6.52 -19.72 -7.16
CA VAL A 265 7.79 -20.45 -7.41
C VAL A 265 7.51 -21.80 -8.06
N ALA A 266 6.49 -22.52 -7.59
CA ALA A 266 6.11 -23.82 -8.13
C ALA A 266 5.66 -23.76 -9.59
N VAL A 267 4.81 -22.80 -9.94
CA VAL A 267 4.32 -22.62 -11.32
C VAL A 267 5.46 -22.19 -12.23
N LEU A 268 6.18 -21.11 -11.89
CA LEU A 268 7.22 -20.57 -12.76
C LEU A 268 8.42 -21.51 -12.85
N GLY A 269 8.89 -22.04 -11.73
CA GLY A 269 10.00 -22.97 -11.68
C GLY A 269 9.63 -24.32 -12.28
N GLY A 270 8.42 -24.82 -12.04
CA GLY A 270 7.92 -26.05 -12.65
C GLY A 270 7.84 -25.94 -14.17
N LEU A 271 7.34 -24.82 -14.71
CA LEU A 271 7.25 -24.61 -16.16
C LEU A 271 8.64 -24.63 -16.79
N PHE A 272 9.62 -24.07 -16.07
CA PHE A 272 11.01 -24.08 -16.51
C PHE A 272 11.62 -25.50 -16.47
N LEU A 273 11.34 -26.28 -15.42
CA LEU A 273 11.74 -27.69 -15.34
C LEU A 273 11.10 -28.52 -16.46
N ASP A 274 9.82 -28.27 -16.76
CA ASP A 274 9.10 -28.92 -17.85
C ASP A 274 9.74 -28.61 -19.21
N LEU A 275 10.22 -27.38 -19.43
CA LEU A 275 10.96 -26.99 -20.64
C LEU A 275 12.34 -27.65 -20.75
N ALA A 276 13.01 -27.87 -19.62
CA ALA A 276 14.37 -28.41 -19.59
C ALA A 276 14.41 -29.94 -19.56
N SER A 277 13.29 -30.59 -19.25
CA SER A 277 13.21 -32.03 -19.09
C SER A 277 12.81 -32.78 -20.37
N PRO A 278 13.21 -34.06 -20.52
CA PRO A 278 12.74 -34.91 -21.62
C PRO A 278 11.32 -35.47 -21.38
N LEU A 279 10.67 -35.11 -20.27
CA LEU A 279 9.33 -35.60 -19.91
C LEU A 279 8.24 -34.76 -20.60
N ARG A 280 6.98 -35.23 -20.48
CA ARG A 280 5.84 -34.50 -21.03
C ARG A 280 5.73 -33.12 -20.36
N PHE A 281 5.55 -32.09 -21.19
CA PHE A 281 5.33 -30.73 -20.72
C PHE A 281 4.13 -30.69 -19.74
N GLY A 282 4.34 -30.09 -18.57
CA GLY A 282 3.35 -30.02 -17.49
C GLY A 282 3.52 -31.06 -16.38
N PHE A 283 4.48 -31.99 -16.48
CA PHE A 283 4.65 -33.05 -15.48
C PHE A 283 5.18 -32.52 -14.14
N TYR A 284 6.27 -31.73 -14.17
CA TYR A 284 6.87 -31.18 -12.97
C TYR A 284 6.01 -30.10 -12.33
N THR A 285 5.44 -29.18 -13.12
CA THR A 285 4.48 -28.19 -12.60
C THR A 285 3.35 -28.84 -11.82
N LEU A 286 2.69 -29.84 -12.41
CA LEU A 286 1.53 -30.49 -11.81
C LEU A 286 1.90 -31.24 -10.52
N ILE A 287 3.03 -31.96 -10.52
CA ILE A 287 3.52 -32.66 -9.33
C ILE A 287 3.85 -31.69 -8.21
N ILE A 288 4.59 -30.61 -8.49
CA ILE A 288 4.97 -29.63 -7.46
C ILE A 288 3.73 -29.01 -6.84
N ILE A 289 2.77 -28.57 -7.65
CA ILE A 289 1.54 -27.95 -7.17
C ILE A 289 0.72 -28.93 -6.33
N LEU A 290 0.57 -30.17 -6.79
CA LEU A 290 -0.21 -31.18 -6.08
C LEU A 290 0.41 -31.52 -4.72
N VAL A 291 1.74 -31.65 -4.66
CA VAL A 291 2.47 -31.85 -3.40
C VAL A 291 2.30 -30.67 -2.46
N LEU A 292 2.38 -29.43 -2.95
CA LEU A 292 2.20 -28.23 -2.12
C LEU A 292 0.78 -28.11 -1.57
N LEU A 293 -0.23 -28.38 -2.39
CA LEU A 293 -1.63 -28.39 -1.95
C LEU A 293 -1.88 -29.46 -0.89
N PHE A 294 -1.31 -30.65 -1.09
CA PHE A 294 -1.39 -31.75 -0.12
C PHE A 294 -0.72 -31.39 1.22
N LEU A 295 0.50 -30.85 1.17
CA LEU A 295 1.22 -30.38 2.35
C LEU A 295 0.48 -29.26 3.08
N ASN A 296 -0.09 -28.31 2.34
CA ASN A 296 -0.87 -27.21 2.90
C ASN A 296 -2.11 -27.74 3.65
N PHE A 297 -2.83 -28.69 3.04
CA PHE A 297 -4.04 -29.24 3.62
C PHE A 297 -3.78 -30.09 4.88
N ILE A 298 -2.71 -30.89 4.89
CA ILE A 298 -2.45 -31.85 5.96
C ILE A 298 -1.64 -31.25 7.10
N ILE A 299 -0.59 -30.47 6.79
CA ILE A 299 0.43 -30.16 7.79
C ILE A 299 0.17 -28.82 8.46
N LEU A 300 -0.17 -27.78 7.71
CA LEU A 300 -0.45 -26.45 8.28
C LEU A 300 -1.74 -26.43 9.11
N LYS A 301 -2.69 -27.33 8.82
CA LYS A 301 -3.95 -27.45 9.57
C LYS A 301 -3.81 -28.25 10.88
N ASN A 302 -2.84 -29.16 10.96
CA ASN A 302 -2.75 -30.14 12.05
C ASN A 302 -1.49 -29.99 12.94
N ILE A 303 -0.43 -29.30 12.50
CA ILE A 303 0.82 -29.18 13.25
C ILE A 303 1.08 -27.71 13.62
N PRO A 304 0.99 -27.35 14.92
CA PRO A 304 1.10 -25.96 15.37
C PRO A 304 2.53 -25.42 15.38
N THR A 305 3.56 -26.28 15.38
CA THR A 305 4.97 -25.87 15.40
C THR A 305 5.78 -26.59 14.34
N ILE A 306 6.35 -25.81 13.41
CA ILE A 306 7.18 -26.35 12.32
C ILE A 306 8.64 -26.28 12.73
N ASN A 307 9.21 -27.45 13.05
CA ASN A 307 10.63 -27.60 13.37
C ASN A 307 11.46 -27.84 12.09
N PRO A 308 12.72 -27.38 12.02
CA PRO A 308 13.59 -27.62 10.86
C PRO A 308 13.84 -29.11 10.58
N LEU A 309 13.85 -29.96 11.62
CA LEU A 309 13.90 -31.42 11.50
C LEU A 309 12.67 -32.01 10.80
N LEU A 310 11.48 -31.43 11.02
CA LEU A 310 10.26 -31.85 10.35
C LEU A 310 10.32 -31.51 8.86
N ILE A 311 10.80 -30.31 8.52
CA ILE A 311 11.01 -29.88 7.13
C ILE A 311 11.98 -30.82 6.41
N PHE A 312 13.10 -31.18 7.05
CA PHE A 312 14.05 -32.16 6.54
C PHE A 312 13.37 -33.50 6.22
N LEU A 313 12.64 -34.07 7.18
CA LEU A 313 12.03 -35.39 7.04
C LEU A 313 10.97 -35.40 5.93
N ILE A 314 10.19 -34.32 5.82
CA ILE A 314 9.17 -34.18 4.77
C ILE A 314 9.81 -34.08 3.39
N ILE A 315 10.81 -33.21 3.23
CA ILE A 315 11.52 -33.06 1.95
C ILE A 315 12.20 -34.38 1.57
N PHE A 316 12.85 -35.04 2.52
CA PHE A 316 13.49 -36.34 2.33
C PHE A 316 12.52 -37.40 1.80
N VAL A 317 11.37 -37.58 2.46
CA VAL A 317 10.38 -38.60 2.08
C VAL A 317 9.75 -38.29 0.72
N ILE A 318 9.43 -37.02 0.45
CA ILE A 318 8.80 -36.61 -0.80
C ILE A 318 9.75 -36.83 -1.99
N PHE A 319 11.03 -36.47 -1.85
CA PHE A 319 11.98 -36.66 -2.94
C PHE A 319 12.21 -38.13 -3.26
N ILE A 320 12.37 -38.98 -2.24
CA ILE A 320 12.44 -40.43 -2.46
C ILE A 320 11.21 -40.95 -3.20
N PHE A 321 10.01 -40.49 -2.82
CA PHE A 321 8.78 -40.89 -3.48
C PHE A 321 8.72 -40.43 -4.95
N ILE A 322 9.11 -39.19 -5.24
CA ILE A 322 9.14 -38.64 -6.61
C ILE A 322 10.15 -39.40 -7.47
N ASP A 323 11.37 -39.60 -6.99
CA ASP A 323 12.43 -40.28 -7.75
C ASP A 323 12.09 -41.77 -7.98
N LEU A 324 11.43 -42.41 -7.01
CA LEU A 324 10.90 -43.77 -7.17
C LEU A 324 9.80 -43.81 -8.25
N MET A 325 8.85 -42.88 -8.22
CA MET A 325 7.81 -42.76 -9.24
C MET A 325 8.40 -42.50 -10.63
N MET A 326 9.45 -41.68 -10.70
CA MET A 326 10.14 -41.35 -11.94
C MET A 326 10.90 -42.56 -12.52
N CYS A 327 11.59 -43.32 -11.68
CA CYS A 327 12.22 -44.59 -12.07
C CYS A 327 11.18 -45.57 -12.64
N LEU A 328 10.02 -45.66 -12.00
CA LEU A 328 8.92 -46.52 -12.44
C LEU A 328 8.33 -46.07 -13.79
N ALA A 329 8.23 -44.75 -14.01
CA ALA A 329 7.71 -44.16 -15.25
C ALA A 329 8.66 -44.34 -16.46
N ILE A 330 9.98 -44.39 -16.22
CA ILE A 330 11.00 -44.55 -17.26
C ILE A 330 11.42 -46.03 -17.40
N HIS A 331 10.81 -46.95 -16.64
CA HIS A 331 11.18 -48.37 -16.57
C HIS A 331 12.66 -48.63 -16.22
N VAL A 332 13.21 -47.80 -15.33
CA VAL A 332 14.59 -47.92 -14.81
C VAL A 332 14.55 -48.46 -13.38
N ILE A 333 15.50 -49.33 -13.04
CA ILE A 333 15.59 -49.90 -11.70
C ILE A 333 16.10 -48.83 -10.73
N PRO A 334 15.42 -48.58 -9.60
CA PRO A 334 15.84 -47.58 -8.62
C PRO A 334 17.21 -47.97 -8.00
N THR A 335 18.14 -47.02 -8.02
CA THR A 335 19.48 -47.17 -7.41
C THR A 335 19.54 -46.53 -6.02
N TRP A 336 20.54 -46.91 -5.22
CA TRP A 336 20.82 -46.30 -3.90
C TRP A 336 21.04 -44.78 -3.95
N GLN A 337 21.34 -44.25 -5.14
CA GLN A 337 21.46 -42.82 -5.41
C GLN A 337 20.19 -42.02 -5.05
N ILE A 338 19.00 -42.60 -5.15
CA ILE A 338 17.74 -41.95 -4.75
C ILE A 338 17.75 -41.55 -3.26
N ILE A 339 18.35 -42.38 -2.41
CA ILE A 339 18.44 -42.10 -0.97
C ILE A 339 19.42 -40.94 -0.72
N VAL A 340 20.53 -40.92 -1.48
CA VAL A 340 21.53 -39.86 -1.40
C VAL A 340 20.94 -38.52 -1.85
N ASP A 341 20.19 -38.53 -2.94
CA ASP A 341 19.53 -37.35 -3.51
C ASP A 341 18.46 -36.80 -2.54
N GLY A 342 17.67 -37.68 -1.93
CA GLY A 342 16.73 -37.32 -0.88
C GLY A 342 17.43 -36.66 0.32
N LEU A 343 18.53 -37.24 0.81
CA LEU A 343 19.29 -36.70 1.96
C LEU A 343 19.84 -35.30 1.67
N LEU A 344 20.44 -35.13 0.49
CA LEU A 344 21.02 -33.85 0.08
C LEU A 344 19.95 -32.77 -0.09
N ASN A 345 18.81 -33.08 -0.72
CA ASN A 345 17.69 -32.13 -0.83
C ASN A 345 17.10 -31.77 0.55
N GLY A 346 17.01 -32.74 1.47
CA GLY A 346 16.61 -32.48 2.86
C GLY A 346 17.55 -31.49 3.56
N LEU A 347 18.87 -31.69 3.43
CA LEU A 347 19.88 -30.79 4.02
C LEU A 347 19.77 -29.36 3.45
N TRP A 348 19.60 -29.24 2.13
CA TRP A 348 19.35 -27.95 1.49
C TRP A 348 18.09 -27.27 2.03
N GLY A 349 17.03 -28.04 2.32
CA GLY A 349 15.81 -27.54 2.96
C GLY A 349 16.07 -26.89 4.32
N ILE A 350 16.92 -27.50 5.16
CA ILE A 350 17.31 -26.92 6.46
C ILE A 350 18.09 -25.62 6.27
N ILE A 351 19.07 -25.61 5.36
CA ILE A 351 19.91 -24.43 5.10
C ILE A 351 19.03 -23.27 4.64
N ILE A 352 18.14 -23.52 3.67
CA ILE A 352 17.24 -22.50 3.13
C ILE A 352 16.26 -22.02 4.21
N TYR A 353 15.76 -22.92 5.07
CA TYR A 353 14.90 -22.54 6.19
C TYR A 353 15.58 -21.55 7.14
N PHE A 354 16.82 -21.81 7.54
CA PHE A 354 17.56 -20.92 8.44
C PHE A 354 17.95 -19.60 7.77
N VAL A 355 18.30 -19.64 6.48
CA VAL A 355 18.56 -18.42 5.70
C VAL A 355 17.30 -17.55 5.69
N LEU A 356 16.14 -18.12 5.36
CA LEU A 356 14.85 -17.41 5.36
C LEU A 356 14.43 -16.96 6.76
N GLU A 357 14.72 -17.74 7.81
CA GLU A 357 14.47 -17.37 9.19
C GLU A 357 15.29 -16.14 9.60
N LYS A 358 16.56 -16.05 9.17
CA LYS A 358 17.41 -14.89 9.48
C LYS A 358 16.90 -13.62 8.79
N PHE A 359 16.37 -13.75 7.57
CA PHE A 359 15.74 -12.64 6.87
C PHE A 359 14.42 -12.20 7.53
N THR A 360 13.59 -13.15 7.98
CA THR A 360 12.32 -12.83 8.69
C THR A 360 12.54 -12.29 10.10
N LYS A 361 13.51 -12.80 10.86
CA LYS A 361 13.85 -12.27 12.21
C LYS A 361 14.46 -10.87 12.19
N GLN A 362 15.14 -10.47 11.11
CA GLN A 362 15.59 -9.08 10.95
C GLN A 362 14.41 -8.10 10.82
N GLU A 363 13.24 -8.57 10.40
CA GLU A 363 12.00 -7.79 10.38
C GLU A 363 11.28 -7.78 11.75
N GLU A 364 11.57 -8.71 12.67
CA GLU A 364 10.94 -8.83 13.99
C GLU A 364 11.67 -8.12 15.16
N ILE A 365 12.67 -7.25 14.90
CA ILE A 365 13.23 -6.43 15.98
C ILE A 365 12.13 -5.51 16.54
N LYS A 366 11.65 -5.94 17.71
CA LYS A 366 10.65 -5.32 18.60
C LYS A 366 11.04 -3.89 18.94
N PHE A 367 10.11 -2.97 18.76
CA PHE A 367 10.10 -1.73 19.53
C PHE A 367 9.25 -1.97 20.77
N SER A 368 9.90 -1.97 21.93
CA SER A 368 9.31 -1.61 23.23
C SER A 368 9.19 -0.10 23.33
#